data_AF-F3SLQ4-F1
#
_entry.id   AF-F3SLQ4-F1
#
_cell.length_a   1.000
_cell.length_b   1.000
_cell.length_c   1.000
_cell.angle_alpha   90.00
_cell.angle_beta   90.00
_cell.angle_gamma   90.00
#
_symmetry.space_group_name_H-M   'P 1'
#
loop_
_entity.id
_entity.type
_entity.pdbx_description
1 polymer ?
#
loop_
_entity_poly.entity_id
_entity_poly.type
_entity_poly.pdbx_seq_one_letter_code
_entity_poly.pdbx_strand_id
1 'polypeptide(L)'
;MTKADCYETVTTIKHNVIIFAILSTLCGWTGYVVDKVTGQAPYESIGTEIGSGSLGMLIWLLTPLICTIFLRSLGGDGCKEAGFSINFKNNKTLYLVSFLVYLLVTMIVRFLGLVAQGIRVTDVKVELMVYLGILLTQIGAQFIKNIFEESVWRAYLTNQLIKLKLSDLKLYLLVGFIWWIWHLPYIMEFLSEREIQNTLPVGSLTFLLIGRDDNCCMLDGHVHRDF
;
A
#
# COMPACT_ATOMS: atom_id res chain seq x y z
N MET A 1 -7.39 27.15 23.53
CA MET A 1 -7.96 25.80 23.34
C MET A 1 -8.20 25.21 24.72
N THR A 2 -9.45 24.93 25.06
CA THR A 2 -9.84 24.40 26.37
C THR A 2 -9.66 22.87 26.42
N LYS A 3 -9.67 22.26 27.62
CA LYS A 3 -9.62 20.78 27.75
C LYS A 3 -10.82 20.10 27.08
N ALA A 4 -11.97 20.78 27.01
CA ALA A 4 -13.17 20.27 26.34
C ALA A 4 -12.96 20.23 24.82
N ASP A 5 -12.45 21.31 24.23
CA ASP A 5 -12.14 21.39 22.78
C ASP A 5 -11.12 20.31 22.37
N CYS A 6 -10.13 20.05 23.24
CA CYS A 6 -9.12 19.01 23.01
C CYS A 6 -9.73 17.60 23.05
N TYR A 7 -10.62 17.32 24.00
CA TYR A 7 -11.28 16.02 24.12
C TYR A 7 -12.24 15.75 22.95
N GLU A 8 -12.99 16.76 22.53
CA GLU A 8 -13.88 16.69 21.37
C GLU A 8 -13.10 16.40 20.08
N THR A 9 -11.97 17.10 19.88
CA THR A 9 -11.07 16.86 18.73
C THR A 9 -10.53 15.43 18.70
N VAL A 10 -10.08 14.90 19.86
CA VAL A 10 -9.55 13.52 19.95
C VAL A 10 -10.64 12.48 19.65
N THR A 11 -11.87 12.73 20.10
CA THR A 11 -13.01 11.81 19.89
C THR A 11 -13.39 11.77 18.41
N THR A 12 -13.45 12.94 17.75
CA THR A 12 -13.69 13.04 16.30
C THR A 12 -12.63 12.32 15.49
N ILE A 13 -11.33 12.52 15.80
CA ILE A 13 -10.24 11.82 15.09
C ILE A 13 -10.38 10.30 15.23
N LYS A 14 -10.63 9.78 16.43
CA LYS A 14 -10.81 8.34 16.64
C LYS A 14 -11.98 7.80 15.83
N HIS A 15 -13.11 8.49 15.86
CA HIS A 15 -14.30 8.12 15.10
C HIS A 15 -14.02 8.05 13.59
N ASN A 16 -13.35 9.08 13.03
CA ASN A 16 -13.02 9.14 11.61
C ASN A 16 -12.01 8.05 11.20
N VAL A 17 -11.02 7.77 12.04
CA VAL A 17 -10.08 6.65 11.81
C VAL A 17 -10.80 5.30 11.82
N ILE A 18 -11.80 5.10 12.69
CA ILE A 18 -12.60 3.88 12.71
C ILE A 18 -13.41 3.74 11.42
N ILE A 19 -14.08 4.82 10.98
CA ILE A 19 -14.82 4.84 9.70
C ILE A 19 -13.88 4.48 8.55
N PHE A 20 -12.72 5.14 8.49
CA PHE A 20 -11.72 4.89 7.47
C PHE A 20 -11.24 3.44 7.47
N ALA A 21 -10.94 2.87 8.65
CA ALA A 21 -10.47 1.48 8.77
C ALA A 21 -11.53 0.49 8.29
N ILE A 22 -12.81 0.69 8.65
CA ILE A 22 -13.90 -0.17 8.22
C ILE A 22 -14.10 -0.07 6.69
N LEU A 23 -14.18 1.14 6.15
CA LEU A 23 -14.41 1.35 4.72
C LEU A 23 -13.26 0.84 3.86
N SER A 24 -12.01 1.10 4.28
CA SER A 24 -10.84 0.57 3.57
C SER A 24 -10.84 -0.96 3.60
N THR A 25 -10.96 -1.60 4.76
CA THR A 25 -10.90 -3.08 4.84
C THR A 25 -12.04 -3.81 4.12
N LEU A 26 -13.22 -3.19 4.00
CA LEU A 26 -14.38 -3.79 3.30
C LEU A 26 -14.44 -3.48 1.79
N CYS A 27 -13.71 -2.48 1.29
CA CYS A 27 -13.87 -2.05 -0.09
C CYS A 27 -13.47 -3.12 -1.12
N GLY A 28 -12.42 -3.90 -0.84
CA GLY A 28 -11.98 -4.94 -1.77
C GLY A 28 -12.96 -6.11 -1.88
N TRP A 29 -13.60 -6.50 -0.78
CA TRP A 29 -14.67 -7.50 -0.80
C TRP A 29 -15.89 -7.01 -1.56
N THR A 30 -16.25 -5.73 -1.37
CA THR A 30 -17.32 -5.09 -2.16
C THR A 30 -16.97 -5.12 -3.65
N GLY A 31 -15.72 -4.77 -4.00
CA GLY A 31 -15.22 -4.82 -5.36
C GLY A 31 -15.31 -6.22 -5.98
N TYR A 32 -14.91 -7.25 -5.24
CA TYR A 32 -15.03 -8.65 -5.66
C TYR A 32 -16.48 -9.06 -5.96
N VAL A 33 -17.43 -8.67 -5.10
CA VAL A 33 -18.85 -8.95 -5.35
C VAL A 33 -19.34 -8.25 -6.62
N VAL A 34 -18.92 -7.01 -6.85
CA VAL A 34 -19.24 -6.27 -8.09
C VAL A 34 -18.72 -7.02 -9.32
N ASP A 35 -17.48 -7.51 -9.28
CA ASP A 35 -16.90 -8.26 -10.39
C ASP A 35 -17.62 -9.60 -10.62
N LYS A 36 -18.03 -10.29 -9.56
CA LYS A 36 -18.84 -11.52 -9.67
C LYS A 36 -20.18 -11.25 -10.37
N VAL A 37 -20.86 -10.16 -10.01
CA VAL A 37 -22.15 -9.79 -10.59
C VAL A 37 -22.02 -9.30 -12.02
N THR A 38 -20.93 -8.62 -12.36
CA THR A 38 -20.66 -8.08 -13.70
C THR A 38 -19.96 -9.07 -14.64
N GLY A 39 -19.60 -10.27 -14.14
CA GLY A 39 -18.93 -11.31 -14.93
C GLY A 39 -17.44 -11.08 -15.17
N GLN A 40 -16.79 -10.20 -14.40
CA GLN A 40 -15.37 -9.86 -14.52
C GLN A 40 -14.45 -10.74 -13.65
N ALA A 41 -15.00 -11.74 -12.94
CA ALA A 41 -14.33 -12.44 -11.86
C ALA A 41 -13.50 -13.72 -12.18
N PRO A 42 -13.35 -14.24 -13.41
CA PRO A 42 -12.17 -15.04 -13.69
C PRO A 42 -11.00 -14.08 -13.93
N TYR A 43 -10.16 -13.95 -12.91
CA TYR A 43 -8.99 -13.08 -12.95
C TYR A 43 -7.80 -13.86 -13.48
N GLU A 44 -7.23 -13.36 -14.59
CA GLU A 44 -6.00 -13.91 -15.16
C GLU A 44 -4.95 -12.79 -15.19
N SER A 45 -3.76 -13.10 -14.67
CA SER A 45 -2.59 -12.21 -14.75
C SER A 45 -2.81 -10.80 -14.19
N ILE A 46 -3.63 -10.61 -13.16
CA ILE A 46 -3.91 -9.29 -12.57
C ILE A 46 -2.66 -8.60 -12.02
N GLY A 47 -1.77 -9.36 -11.38
CA GLY A 47 -0.55 -8.86 -10.79
C GLY A 47 0.60 -8.67 -11.78
N THR A 48 0.42 -9.08 -13.04
CA THR A 48 1.52 -9.20 -14.01
C THR A 48 1.25 -8.55 -15.37
N GLU A 49 0.01 -8.54 -15.85
CA GLU A 49 -0.39 -7.90 -17.09
C GLU A 49 -0.89 -6.46 -16.86
N ILE A 50 -0.50 -5.55 -17.75
CA ILE A 50 -0.96 -4.17 -17.71
C ILE A 50 -2.25 -4.09 -18.54
N GLY A 51 -3.36 -3.71 -17.91
CA GLY A 51 -4.66 -3.58 -18.58
C GLY A 51 -5.67 -4.68 -18.23
N SER A 52 -5.29 -5.70 -17.44
CA SER A 52 -6.19 -6.72 -16.86
C SER A 52 -7.02 -6.18 -15.68
N GLY A 53 -7.28 -4.88 -15.66
CA GLY A 53 -7.99 -4.18 -14.60
C GLY A 53 -9.48 -4.52 -14.55
N SER A 54 -10.05 -4.74 -13.36
CA SER A 54 -11.50 -4.90 -13.15
C SER A 54 -12.11 -3.69 -12.43
N LEU A 55 -13.44 -3.56 -12.52
CA LEU A 55 -14.18 -2.54 -11.76
C LEU A 55 -14.00 -2.73 -10.26
N GLY A 56 -13.98 -3.98 -9.78
CA GLY A 56 -13.75 -4.32 -8.39
C GLY A 56 -12.40 -3.86 -7.86
N MET A 57 -11.34 -3.98 -8.67
CA MET A 57 -10.02 -3.45 -8.31
C MET A 57 -9.98 -1.92 -8.27
N LEU A 58 -10.70 -1.26 -9.17
CA LEU A 58 -10.81 0.20 -9.12
C LEU A 58 -11.52 0.65 -7.84
N ILE A 59 -12.59 -0.05 -7.44
CA ILE A 59 -13.28 0.17 -6.16
C ILE A 59 -12.31 -0.05 -5.00
N TRP A 60 -11.57 -1.16 -5.00
CA TRP A 60 -10.60 -1.49 -3.96
C TRP A 60 -9.54 -0.40 -3.78
N LEU A 61 -8.99 0.12 -4.88
CA LEU A 61 -7.91 1.11 -4.86
C LEU A 61 -8.39 2.53 -4.54
N LEU A 62 -9.51 2.98 -5.12
CA LEU A 62 -9.95 4.38 -5.00
C LEU A 62 -10.82 4.65 -3.77
N THR A 63 -11.53 3.65 -3.23
CA THR A 63 -12.44 3.86 -2.08
C THR A 63 -11.74 4.48 -0.86
N PRO A 64 -10.55 4.01 -0.43
CA PRO A 64 -9.84 4.63 0.69
C PRO A 64 -9.48 6.11 0.44
N LEU A 65 -9.16 6.46 -0.81
CA LEU A 65 -8.88 7.85 -1.19
C LEU A 65 -10.14 8.72 -1.13
N ILE A 66 -11.25 8.24 -1.69
CA ILE A 66 -12.54 8.96 -1.66
C ILE A 66 -12.98 9.15 -0.20
N CYS A 67 -12.84 8.12 0.63
CA CYS A 67 -13.10 8.21 2.07
C CYS A 67 -12.24 9.28 2.74
N THR A 68 -10.94 9.32 2.43
CA THR A 68 -10.02 10.35 2.93
C THR A 68 -10.48 11.77 2.55
N ILE A 69 -10.86 11.98 1.29
CA ILE A 69 -11.37 13.27 0.80
C ILE A 69 -12.65 13.67 1.54
N PHE A 70 -13.56 12.73 1.74
CA PHE A 70 -14.81 12.96 2.48
C PHE A 70 -14.55 13.33 3.94
N LEU A 71 -13.72 12.58 4.66
CA LEU A 71 -13.41 12.83 6.08
C LEU A 71 -12.64 14.14 6.28
N ARG A 72 -11.76 14.50 5.34
CA ARG A 72 -11.07 15.81 5.36
C ARG A 72 -11.99 16.98 5.06
N SER A 73 -12.93 16.82 4.13
CA SER A 73 -13.81 17.90 3.68
C SER A 73 -15.02 18.10 4.60
N LEU A 74 -15.62 17.01 5.08
CA LEU A 74 -16.90 16.99 5.80
C LEU A 74 -16.80 16.36 7.19
N GLY A 75 -15.80 15.51 7.44
CA GLY A 75 -15.59 14.84 8.72
C GLY A 75 -14.86 15.68 9.78
N GLY A 76 -14.48 16.92 9.45
CA GLY A 76 -13.81 17.83 10.39
C GLY A 76 -12.30 17.61 10.55
N ASP A 77 -11.68 16.74 9.75
CA ASP A 77 -10.22 16.48 9.83
C ASP A 77 -9.38 17.62 9.22
N GLY A 78 -9.96 18.38 8.29
CA GLY A 78 -9.32 19.52 7.64
C GLY A 78 -8.24 19.15 6.60
N CYS A 79 -7.89 20.15 5.77
CA CYS A 79 -6.97 19.97 4.64
C CYS A 79 -5.56 20.54 4.87
N LYS A 80 -5.32 21.28 5.97
CA LYS A 80 -4.05 21.99 6.20
C LYS A 80 -2.84 21.06 6.39
N GLU A 81 -3.08 19.83 6.84
CA GLU A 81 -2.04 18.83 7.10
C GLU A 81 -2.19 17.64 6.13
N ALA A 82 -2.37 17.92 4.85
CA ALA A 82 -2.51 16.88 3.84
C ALA A 82 -1.20 16.11 3.56
N GLY A 83 -0.06 16.53 4.12
CA GLY A 83 1.22 15.79 4.03
C GLY A 83 1.92 15.86 2.66
N PHE A 84 1.36 16.57 1.67
CA PHE A 84 1.92 16.71 0.32
C PHE A 84 3.05 17.75 0.20
N SER A 85 3.80 17.99 1.28
CA SER A 85 4.93 18.93 1.25
C SER A 85 6.20 18.24 0.74
N ILE A 86 6.51 18.44 -0.53
CA ILE A 86 7.74 17.92 -1.13
C ILE A 86 8.91 18.82 -0.72
N ASN A 87 9.83 18.32 0.12
CA ASN A 87 11.03 19.05 0.53
C ASN A 87 12.30 18.51 -0.14
N PHE A 88 12.38 18.62 -1.47
CA PHE A 88 13.56 18.15 -2.23
C PHE A 88 14.83 18.92 -1.88
N LYS A 89 14.74 20.21 -1.54
CA LYS A 89 15.93 21.05 -1.36
C LYS A 89 16.75 20.64 -0.12
N ASN A 90 16.08 20.32 0.99
CA ASN A 90 16.76 20.04 2.26
C ASN A 90 17.09 18.56 2.45
N ASN A 91 16.42 17.65 1.74
CA ASN A 91 16.50 16.20 2.00
C ASN A 91 17.09 15.37 0.84
N LYS A 92 17.84 15.99 -0.10
CA LYS A 92 18.39 15.30 -1.29
C LYS A 92 19.14 14.01 -0.95
N THR A 93 19.96 14.03 0.11
CA THR A 93 20.74 12.87 0.55
C THR A 93 19.82 11.72 0.99
N LEU A 94 18.74 12.01 1.72
CA LEU A 94 17.80 10.99 2.16
C LEU A 94 17.06 10.37 0.98
N TYR A 95 16.61 11.16 0.01
CA TYR A 95 16.01 10.63 -1.22
C TYR A 95 16.96 9.71 -1.99
N LEU A 96 18.23 10.11 -2.11
CA LEU A 96 19.26 9.29 -2.77
C LEU A 96 19.50 7.99 -2.00
N VAL A 97 19.61 8.05 -0.68
CA VAL A 97 19.79 6.87 0.17
C VAL A 97 18.60 5.92 0.03
N SER A 98 17.36 6.40 0.10
CA SER A 98 16.17 5.56 -0.08
C SER A 98 16.15 4.85 -1.44
N PHE A 99 16.54 5.55 -2.51
CA PHE A 99 16.65 4.95 -3.84
C PHE A 99 17.74 3.87 -3.91
N LEU A 100 18.93 4.15 -3.37
CA LEU A 100 20.07 3.22 -3.40
C LEU A 100 19.85 1.98 -2.53
N VAL A 101 19.22 2.13 -1.37
CA VAL A 101 18.90 1.01 -0.47
C VAL A 101 17.97 0.03 -1.19
N TYR A 102 16.96 0.50 -1.91
CA TYR A 102 16.07 -0.39 -2.68
C TYR A 102 16.82 -1.20 -3.73
N LEU A 103 17.70 -0.56 -4.51
CA LEU A 103 18.53 -1.24 -5.50
C LEU A 103 19.47 -2.26 -4.85
N LEU A 104 20.12 -1.88 -3.75
CA LEU A 104 21.06 -2.74 -3.04
C LEU A 104 20.37 -3.98 -2.48
N VAL A 105 19.24 -3.81 -1.78
CA VAL A 105 18.46 -4.92 -1.21
C VAL A 105 17.95 -5.83 -2.33
N THR A 106 17.43 -5.27 -3.43
CA THR A 106 16.97 -6.07 -4.58
C THR A 106 18.10 -6.92 -5.16
N MET A 107 19.31 -6.35 -5.32
CA MET A 107 20.47 -7.08 -5.82
C MET A 107 20.90 -8.19 -4.86
N ILE A 108 20.90 -7.93 -3.54
CA ILE A 108 21.25 -8.92 -2.52
C ILE A 108 20.23 -10.07 -2.52
N VAL A 109 18.93 -9.78 -2.46
CA VAL A 109 17.87 -10.82 -2.45
C VAL A 109 17.91 -11.64 -3.72
N ARG A 110 18.09 -11.00 -4.89
CA ARG A 110 18.22 -11.73 -6.15
C ARG A 110 19.46 -12.61 -6.19
N PHE A 111 20.60 -12.12 -5.71
CA PHE A 111 21.83 -12.91 -5.63
C PHE A 111 21.66 -14.12 -4.72
N LEU A 112 21.10 -13.92 -3.52
CA LEU A 112 20.81 -15.01 -2.59
C LEU A 112 19.82 -16.02 -3.20
N GLY A 113 18.79 -15.56 -3.89
CA GLY A 113 17.83 -16.41 -4.59
C GLY A 113 18.45 -17.24 -5.72
N LEU A 114 19.46 -16.71 -6.42
CA LEU A 114 20.23 -17.47 -7.42
C LEU A 114 21.11 -18.52 -6.75
N VAL A 115 21.84 -18.16 -5.70
CA VAL A 115 22.71 -19.08 -4.94
C VAL A 115 21.91 -20.21 -4.31
N ALA A 116 20.73 -19.90 -3.76
CA ALA A 116 19.81 -20.86 -3.17
C ALA A 116 19.02 -21.68 -4.21
N GLN A 117 19.23 -21.45 -5.52
CA GLN A 117 18.47 -22.05 -6.61
C GLN A 117 16.95 -21.81 -6.55
N GLY A 118 16.53 -20.80 -5.78
CA GLY A 118 15.12 -20.39 -5.66
C GLY A 118 14.63 -19.58 -6.85
N ILE A 119 15.54 -18.97 -7.63
CA ILE A 119 15.22 -18.22 -8.85
C ILE A 119 15.65 -19.04 -10.07
N ARG A 120 14.68 -19.43 -10.89
CA ARG A 120 14.94 -20.02 -12.20
C ARG A 120 15.14 -18.91 -13.22
N VAL A 121 16.38 -18.72 -13.67
CA VAL A 121 16.65 -17.83 -14.82
C VAL A 121 16.31 -18.61 -16.07
N THR A 122 15.18 -18.30 -16.68
CA THR A 122 14.86 -18.80 -18.02
C THR A 122 15.70 -18.05 -19.05
N ASP A 123 16.42 -18.77 -19.90
CA ASP A 123 17.18 -18.23 -21.04
C ASP A 123 16.27 -17.72 -22.16
N VAL A 124 15.30 -16.85 -21.82
CA VAL A 124 14.51 -16.14 -22.81
C VAL A 124 15.37 -15.01 -23.34
N LYS A 125 15.74 -15.10 -24.62
CA LYS A 125 16.39 -13.99 -25.34
C LYS A 125 15.36 -12.87 -25.58
N VAL A 126 15.11 -12.09 -24.55
CA VAL A 126 14.33 -10.85 -24.67
C VAL A 126 15.26 -9.78 -25.22
N GLU A 127 14.87 -9.14 -26.31
CA GLU A 127 15.61 -7.98 -26.84
C GLU A 127 15.65 -6.87 -25.79
N LEU A 128 16.81 -6.22 -25.61
CA LEU A 128 17.01 -5.19 -24.58
C LEU A 128 15.95 -4.09 -24.63
N MET A 129 15.53 -3.69 -25.83
CA MET A 129 14.50 -2.66 -26.02
C MET A 129 13.13 -3.10 -25.52
N VAL A 130 12.76 -4.37 -25.74
CA VAL A 130 11.50 -4.93 -25.23
C VAL A 130 11.54 -5.02 -23.71
N TYR A 131 12.66 -5.48 -23.14
CA TYR A 131 12.84 -5.53 -21.68
C TYR A 131 12.74 -4.15 -21.03
N LEU A 132 13.43 -3.14 -21.60
CA LEU A 132 13.34 -1.76 -21.12
C LEU A 132 11.92 -1.20 -21.22
N GLY A 133 11.20 -1.49 -22.31
CA GLY A 133 9.81 -1.09 -22.48
C GLY A 133 8.90 -1.66 -21.39
N ILE A 134 9.02 -2.96 -21.09
CA ILE A 134 8.25 -3.61 -20.01
C ILE A 134 8.61 -2.98 -18.66
N LEU A 135 9.91 -2.84 -18.37
CA LEU A 135 10.38 -2.27 -17.11
C LEU A 135 9.86 -0.84 -16.88
N LEU A 136 9.97 0.04 -17.87
CA LEU A 136 9.52 1.43 -17.76
C LEU A 136 8.01 1.52 -17.57
N THR A 137 7.24 0.67 -18.26
CA THR A 137 5.78 0.64 -18.13
C THR A 137 5.37 0.18 -16.72
N GLN A 138 6.04 -0.85 -16.19
CA GLN A 138 5.80 -1.34 -14.82
C GLN A 138 6.17 -0.29 -13.77
N ILE A 139 7.32 0.38 -13.92
CA ILE A 139 7.72 1.49 -13.02
C ILE A 139 6.67 2.60 -13.05
N GLY A 140 6.18 2.99 -14.24
CA GLY A 140 5.16 4.02 -14.37
C GLY A 140 3.85 3.65 -13.68
N ALA A 141 3.36 2.42 -13.91
CA ALA A 141 2.14 1.92 -13.28
C ALA A 141 2.25 1.88 -11.75
N GLN A 142 3.35 1.33 -11.22
CA GLN A 142 3.58 1.25 -9.77
C GLN A 142 3.77 2.63 -9.14
N PHE A 143 4.43 3.56 -9.84
CA PHE A 143 4.59 4.93 -9.36
C PHE A 143 3.23 5.61 -9.17
N ILE A 144 2.33 5.50 -10.16
CA ILE A 144 0.98 6.08 -10.08
C ILE A 144 0.18 5.41 -8.96
N LYS A 145 0.16 4.07 -8.90
CA LYS A 145 -0.51 3.30 -7.83
C LYS A 145 -0.04 3.75 -6.45
N ASN A 146 1.28 3.85 -6.26
CA ASN A 146 1.86 4.24 -4.99
C ASN A 146 1.47 5.67 -4.60
N ILE A 147 1.32 6.62 -5.52
CA ILE A 147 0.81 7.96 -5.15
C ILE A 147 -0.54 7.85 -4.44
N PHE A 148 -1.46 7.02 -4.94
CA PHE A 148 -2.79 6.83 -4.32
C PHE A 148 -2.69 6.14 -2.96
N GLU A 149 -1.92 5.06 -2.86
CA GLU A 149 -1.74 4.33 -1.60
C GLU A 149 -1.06 5.21 -0.54
N GLU A 150 0.02 5.88 -0.89
CA GLU A 150 0.77 6.76 0.01
C GLU A 150 -0.07 7.92 0.53
N SER A 151 -0.89 8.52 -0.34
CA SER A 151 -1.81 9.59 0.01
C SER A 151 -2.79 9.19 1.11
N VAL A 152 -3.15 7.92 1.15
CA VAL A 152 -4.13 7.39 2.09
C VAL A 152 -3.47 6.89 3.36
N TRP A 153 -2.44 6.04 3.23
CA TRP A 153 -1.82 5.41 4.39
C TRP A 153 -0.93 6.38 5.17
N ARG A 154 -0.03 7.06 4.46
CA ARG A 154 0.97 7.93 5.10
C ARG A 154 0.37 9.32 5.30
N ALA A 155 -0.27 9.88 4.28
CA ALA A 155 -0.77 11.24 4.34
C ALA A 155 -2.08 11.42 5.12
N TYR A 156 -2.89 10.35 5.30
CA TYR A 156 -4.10 10.40 6.13
C TYR A 156 -4.01 9.55 7.39
N LEU A 157 -4.03 8.21 7.27
CA LEU A 157 -4.16 7.32 8.44
C LEU A 157 -3.06 7.56 9.48
N THR A 158 -1.79 7.53 9.06
CA THR A 158 -0.65 7.76 9.95
C THR A 158 -0.71 9.14 10.59
N ASN A 159 -0.97 10.20 9.81
CA ASN A 159 -1.09 11.57 10.35
C ASN A 159 -2.19 11.70 11.41
N GLN A 160 -3.34 11.07 11.21
CA GLN A 160 -4.44 11.08 12.17
C GLN A 160 -4.08 10.30 13.45
N LEU A 161 -3.38 9.17 13.32
CA LEU A 161 -2.93 8.38 14.47
C LEU A 161 -1.82 9.06 15.29
N ILE A 162 -0.92 9.82 14.64
CA ILE A 162 0.11 10.62 15.33
C ILE A 162 -0.53 11.64 16.29
N LYS A 163 -1.64 12.29 15.88
CA LYS A 163 -2.38 13.26 16.71
C LYS A 163 -2.94 12.65 17.99
N LEU A 164 -3.18 11.33 18.00
CA LEU A 164 -3.63 10.60 19.18
C LEU A 164 -2.51 10.33 20.20
N LYS A 165 -1.28 10.78 19.91
CA LYS A 165 -0.08 10.64 20.77
C LYS A 165 0.19 9.19 21.19
N LEU A 166 -0.03 8.25 20.28
CA LEU A 166 0.28 6.84 20.50
C LEU A 166 1.80 6.61 20.59
N SER A 167 2.21 5.53 21.26
CA SER A 167 3.59 5.03 21.21
C SER A 167 3.91 4.53 19.80
N ASP A 168 5.15 4.69 19.35
CA ASP A 168 5.57 4.33 17.98
C ASP A 168 5.21 2.89 17.61
N LEU A 169 5.49 1.93 18.49
CA LEU A 169 5.14 0.52 18.27
C LEU A 169 3.65 0.30 18.02
N LYS A 170 2.77 0.96 18.79
CA LYS A 170 1.31 0.83 18.61
C LYS A 170 0.85 1.45 17.30
N LEU A 171 1.45 2.56 16.91
CA LEU A 171 1.17 3.20 15.64
C LEU A 171 1.55 2.28 14.47
N TYR A 172 2.76 1.71 14.50
CA TYR A 172 3.25 0.79 13.47
C TYR A 172 2.39 -0.46 13.35
N LEU A 173 2.08 -1.10 14.49
CA LEU A 173 1.23 -2.28 14.50
C LEU A 173 -0.18 -1.97 13.97
N LEU A 174 -0.77 -0.83 14.32
CA LEU A 174 -2.12 -0.47 13.89
C LEU A 174 -2.17 -0.17 12.39
N VAL A 175 -1.26 0.66 11.88
CA VAL A 175 -1.19 0.99 10.44
C VAL A 175 -0.90 -0.27 9.62
N GLY A 176 0.10 -1.05 10.01
CA GLY A 176 0.47 -2.28 9.32
C GLY A 176 -0.66 -3.31 9.32
N PHE A 177 -1.41 -3.42 10.43
CA PHE A 177 -2.53 -4.34 10.52
C PHE A 177 -3.71 -3.94 9.62
N ILE A 178 -4.08 -2.66 9.58
CA ILE A 178 -5.16 -2.18 8.70
C ILE A 178 -4.75 -2.35 7.23
N TRP A 179 -3.51 -2.02 6.87
CA TRP A 179 -2.98 -2.19 5.52
C TRP A 179 -2.93 -3.66 5.09
N TRP A 180 -2.55 -4.57 6.00
CA TRP A 180 -2.55 -6.00 5.75
C TRP A 180 -3.97 -6.55 5.53
N ILE A 181 -4.96 -6.15 6.33
CA ILE A 181 -6.36 -6.55 6.10
C ILE A 181 -6.89 -5.97 4.78
N TRP A 182 -6.50 -4.75 4.40
CA TRP A 182 -6.91 -4.16 3.13
C TRP A 182 -6.46 -5.00 1.92
N HIS A 183 -5.31 -5.68 2.00
CA HIS A 183 -4.80 -6.56 0.94
C HIS A 183 -5.47 -7.94 0.88
N LEU A 184 -6.25 -8.31 1.90
CA LEU A 184 -6.82 -9.64 2.03
C LEU A 184 -7.68 -10.08 0.82
N PRO A 185 -8.65 -9.28 0.32
CA PRO A 185 -9.39 -9.62 -0.90
C PRO A 185 -8.51 -9.68 -2.15
N TYR A 186 -7.45 -8.85 -2.22
CA TYR A 186 -6.53 -8.88 -3.36
C TYR A 186 -5.75 -10.19 -3.44
N ILE A 187 -5.23 -10.68 -2.30
CA ILE A 187 -4.46 -11.93 -2.25
C ILE A 187 -5.35 -13.16 -2.38
N MET A 188 -6.56 -13.14 -1.80
CA MET A 188 -7.43 -14.31 -1.80
C MET A 188 -8.24 -14.48 -3.07
N GLU A 189 -8.69 -13.37 -3.66
CA GLU A 189 -9.65 -13.41 -4.76
C GLU A 189 -9.13 -12.80 -6.06
N PHE A 190 -8.45 -11.65 -6.02
CA PHE A 190 -7.99 -10.97 -7.25
C PHE A 190 -6.75 -11.63 -7.86
N LEU A 191 -5.82 -12.13 -7.04
CA LEU A 191 -4.66 -12.87 -7.53
C LEU A 191 -5.02 -14.31 -7.87
N SER A 192 -4.66 -14.74 -9.08
CA SER A 192 -4.81 -16.13 -9.47
C SER A 192 -3.82 -17.02 -8.70
N GLU A 193 -4.20 -18.29 -8.45
CA GLU A 193 -3.30 -19.26 -7.80
C GLU A 193 -1.98 -19.41 -8.55
N ARG A 194 -2.01 -19.30 -9.88
CA ARG A 194 -0.83 -19.36 -10.73
C ARG A 194 0.15 -18.22 -10.43
N GLU A 195 -0.33 -17.00 -10.25
CA GLU A 195 0.51 -15.85 -9.92
C GLU A 195 1.14 -15.97 -8.54
N ILE A 196 0.38 -16.50 -7.57
CA ILE A 196 0.88 -16.79 -6.23
C ILE A 196 1.98 -17.85 -6.30
N GLN A 197 1.73 -18.98 -6.95
CA GLN A 197 2.68 -20.08 -7.08
C GLN A 197 3.95 -19.70 -7.85
N ASN A 198 3.83 -18.81 -8.84
CA ASN A 198 4.98 -18.25 -9.56
C ASN A 198 5.86 -17.37 -8.65
N THR A 199 5.27 -16.75 -7.62
CA THR A 199 5.99 -15.91 -6.66
C THR A 199 6.58 -16.76 -5.52
N LEU A 200 5.74 -17.55 -4.86
CA LEU A 200 6.11 -18.51 -3.83
C LEU A 200 5.23 -19.76 -4.00
N PRO A 201 5.80 -20.98 -4.01
CA PRO A 201 5.05 -22.22 -4.24
C PRO A 201 4.23 -22.63 -3.01
N VAL A 202 3.27 -21.78 -2.62
CA VAL A 202 2.40 -21.91 -1.46
C VAL A 202 0.97 -21.55 -1.85
N GLY A 203 -0.02 -21.94 -1.04
CA GLY A 203 -1.41 -21.52 -1.24
C GLY A 203 -1.65 -20.07 -0.80
N SER A 204 -2.76 -19.48 -1.25
CA SER A 204 -3.10 -18.05 -1.00
C SER A 204 -3.13 -17.67 0.48
N LEU A 205 -3.62 -18.56 1.36
CA LEU A 205 -3.62 -18.32 2.80
C LEU A 205 -2.21 -18.26 3.39
N THR A 206 -1.32 -19.17 2.97
CA THR A 206 0.07 -19.18 3.43
C THR A 206 0.82 -17.96 2.88
N PHE A 207 0.56 -17.57 1.63
CA PHE A 207 1.09 -16.36 1.04
C PHE A 207 0.68 -15.10 1.82
N LEU A 208 -0.61 -15.01 2.19
CA LEU A 208 -1.15 -13.93 3.03
C LEU A 208 -0.48 -13.85 4.41
N LEU A 209 -0.22 -15.00 5.04
CA LEU A 209 0.39 -15.07 6.36
C LEU A 209 1.87 -14.68 6.33
N ILE A 210 2.62 -15.11 5.32
CA ILE A 210 4.02 -14.70 5.12
C ILE A 210 4.09 -13.19 4.89
N GLY A 211 3.20 -12.66 4.03
CA GLY A 211 3.12 -11.23 3.75
C GLY A 211 2.72 -10.35 4.94
N ARG A 212 2.41 -10.91 6.11
CA ARG A 212 2.12 -10.15 7.35
C ARG A 212 3.37 -9.57 7.99
N ASP A 213 4.49 -10.31 7.95
CA ASP A 213 5.70 -9.99 8.70
C ASP A 213 6.52 -8.86 8.03
N ASP A 214 6.48 -8.75 6.71
CA ASP A 214 7.15 -7.70 5.93
C ASP A 214 6.58 -6.29 6.18
N ASN A 215 5.31 -6.18 6.60
CA ASN A 215 4.60 -4.90 6.69
C ASN A 215 4.83 -4.15 8.00
N CYS A 216 5.34 -4.82 9.04
CA CYS A 216 5.61 -4.18 10.33
C CYS A 216 6.83 -3.24 10.29
N CYS A 217 7.68 -3.36 9.26
CA CYS A 217 8.96 -2.66 9.17
C CYS A 217 8.97 -1.45 8.21
N MET A 218 7.85 -1.12 7.56
CA MET A 218 7.83 -0.19 6.41
C MET A 218 7.58 1.29 6.75
N LEU A 219 7.83 1.72 7.99
CA LEU A 219 7.75 3.12 8.40
C LEU A 219 9.05 3.53 9.09
N ASP A 220 10.13 3.65 8.30
CA ASP A 220 11.32 4.39 8.75
C ASP A 220 11.21 5.85 8.29
N GLY A 221 11.25 6.74 9.27
CA GLY A 221 10.93 8.16 9.10
C GLY A 221 10.84 8.87 10.43
N HIS A 222 11.84 8.69 11.30
CA HIS A 222 12.09 9.63 12.39
C HIS A 222 12.41 11.02 11.79
N VAL A 223 11.39 11.86 11.66
CA VAL A 223 11.57 13.32 11.53
C VAL A 223 10.54 14.00 12.43
N HIS A 224 11.03 14.39 13.62
CA HIS A 224 10.52 15.42 14.53
C HIS A 224 9.04 15.34 14.96
N ARG A 225 8.82 14.80 16.17
CA ARG A 225 7.66 15.13 17.02
C ARG A 225 7.81 16.51 17.72
N ASP A 226 8.52 17.44 17.11
CA ASP A 226 8.73 18.79 17.64
C ASP A 226 8.45 19.83 16.54
N PHE A 227 7.20 19.89 16.07
CA PHE A 227 6.55 21.11 15.58
C PHE A 227 5.03 20.98 15.82
#